data_AF-A0A183NSU0-F1
#
_entry.id   AF-A0A183NSU0-F1
#
_cell.length_a   1.000
_cell.length_b   1.000
_cell.length_c   1.000
_cell.angle_alpha   90.00
_cell.angle_beta   90.00
_cell.angle_gamma   90.00
#
_symmetry.space_group_name_H-M   'P 1'
#
loop_
_entity.id
_entity.type
_entity.pdbx_description
1 polymer ?
#
loop_
_entity_poly.entity_id
_entity_poly.type
_entity_poly.pdbx_seq_one_letter_code
_entity_poly.pdbx_strand_id
1 'polypeptide(L)'
;MDQGSTKPPSKQKKEGISMNIIQCYAPTNDYNEDAIDRFYNKLRSNIEKCSTKDLTILMGDSNAKVGTDNTGYEDMMGRHGLGERNENGERFANLCTFN
;
A
#
# COMPACT_ATOMS: atom_id res chain seq x y z
N MET A 1 0.12 -50.09 -36.27
CA MET A 1 -0.28 -49.90 -34.86
C MET A 1 0.63 -48.81 -34.32
N ASP A 2 0.10 -47.59 -34.22
CA ASP A 2 0.85 -46.42 -33.76
C ASP A 2 0.92 -46.43 -32.22
N GLN A 3 2.13 -46.47 -31.66
CA GLN A 3 2.36 -46.45 -30.22
C GLN A 3 2.32 -44.98 -29.76
N GLY A 4 1.12 -44.50 -29.44
CA GLY A 4 0.90 -43.18 -28.89
C GLY A 4 1.69 -42.99 -27.59
N SER A 5 2.75 -42.18 -27.65
CA SER A 5 3.57 -41.84 -26.49
C SER A 5 2.82 -40.87 -25.57
N THR A 6 2.26 -41.35 -24.47
CA THR A 6 1.66 -40.51 -23.44
C THR A 6 2.74 -39.76 -22.66
N LYS A 7 2.83 -38.43 -22.86
CA LYS A 7 3.66 -37.54 -22.05
C LYS A 7 3.18 -37.55 -20.59
N PRO A 8 4.08 -37.60 -19.59
CA PRO A 8 3.68 -37.53 -18.19
C PRO A 8 3.05 -36.17 -17.87
N PRO A 9 2.08 -36.10 -16.93
CA PRO A 9 1.44 -34.86 -16.57
C PRO A 9 2.47 -33.90 -15.95
N SER A 10 2.58 -32.70 -16.52
CA SER A 10 3.42 -31.64 -15.97
C SER A 10 2.85 -31.21 -14.62
N LYS A 11 3.67 -31.28 -13.57
CA LYS A 11 3.31 -30.77 -12.24
C LYS A 11 3.21 -29.24 -12.34
N GLN A 12 1.99 -28.70 -12.30
CA GLN A 12 1.80 -27.26 -12.13
C GLN A 12 2.30 -26.88 -10.73
N LYS A 13 3.28 -25.98 -10.66
CA LYS A 13 3.71 -25.37 -9.41
C LYS A 13 2.62 -24.39 -9.02
N LYS A 14 1.94 -24.59 -7.88
CA LYS A 14 1.03 -23.57 -7.34
C LYS A 14 1.87 -22.34 -6.99
N GLU A 15 1.67 -21.23 -7.70
CA GLU A 15 2.21 -19.94 -7.28
C GLU A 15 1.50 -19.56 -5.97
N GLY A 16 2.27 -19.43 -4.88
CA GLY A 16 1.75 -18.93 -3.61
C GLY A 16 1.75 -17.41 -3.61
N ILE A 17 0.73 -16.80 -3.02
CA ILE A 17 0.71 -15.36 -2.73
C ILE A 17 1.53 -15.14 -1.46
N SER A 18 2.57 -14.30 -1.52
CA SER A 18 3.31 -13.91 -0.32
C SER A 18 2.63 -12.70 0.34
N MET A 19 2.92 -12.46 1.62
CA MET A 19 2.40 -11.32 2.36
C MET A 19 3.56 -10.45 2.85
N ASN A 20 3.48 -9.15 2.58
CA ASN A 20 4.39 -8.13 3.10
C ASN A 20 3.66 -7.29 4.15
N ILE A 21 4.28 -7.09 5.31
CA ILE A 21 3.76 -6.20 6.36
C ILE A 21 4.76 -5.06 6.53
N ILE A 22 4.30 -3.84 6.30
CA ILE A 22 5.07 -2.61 6.51
C ILE A 22 4.47 -1.89 7.69
N GLN A 23 5.23 -1.78 8.78
CA GLN A 23 4.82 -1.02 9.95
C GLN A 23 5.60 0.29 10.01
N CYS A 24 4.90 1.41 10.17
CA CYS A 24 5.54 2.72 10.28
C CYS A 24 4.95 3.59 11.39
N TYR A 25 5.77 4.54 11.85
CA TYR A 25 5.36 5.66 12.67
C TYR A 25 5.78 6.93 11.92
N ALA A 26 4.81 7.69 11.40
CA ALA A 26 5.09 8.90 10.63
C ALA A 26 5.46 10.07 11.56
N PRO A 27 6.26 11.03 11.10
CA PRO A 27 6.44 12.29 11.83
C PRO A 27 5.10 13.03 11.98
N THR A 28 4.99 13.83 13.04
CA THR A 28 3.86 14.75 13.24
C THR A 28 3.97 15.98 12.33
N ASN A 29 2.88 16.73 12.09
CA ASN A 29 2.90 17.87 11.14
C ASN A 29 3.78 19.04 11.59
N ASP A 30 4.20 19.09 12.85
CA ASP A 30 5.11 20.10 13.41
C ASP A 30 6.60 19.80 13.13
N TYR A 31 6.90 18.65 12.51
CA TYR A 31 8.25 18.36 12.04
C TYR A 31 8.63 19.16 10.78
N ASN A 32 9.93 19.26 10.52
CA ASN A 32 10.46 19.86 9.30
C ASN A 32 9.93 19.16 8.04
N GLU A 33 9.52 19.93 7.04
CA GLU A 33 8.92 19.40 5.81
C GLU A 33 9.85 18.42 5.09
N ASP A 34 11.16 18.70 4.99
CA ASP A 34 12.11 17.77 4.36
C ASP A 34 12.17 16.41 5.09
N ALA A 35 11.94 16.40 6.41
CA ALA A 35 11.94 15.17 7.18
C ALA A 35 10.67 14.35 6.91
N ILE A 36 9.53 15.03 6.77
CA ILE A 36 8.25 14.44 6.38
C ILE A 36 8.37 13.87 4.96
N ASP A 37 8.89 14.63 4.01
CA ASP A 37 9.09 14.20 2.63
C ASP A 37 10.03 13.01 2.52
N ARG A 38 11.15 13.05 3.25
CA ARG A 38 12.08 11.92 3.30
C ARG A 38 11.40 10.66 3.84
N PHE A 39 10.52 10.80 4.83
CA PHE A 39 9.74 9.68 5.35
C PHE A 39 8.81 9.10 4.28
N TYR A 40 7.96 9.91 3.65
CA TYR A 40 7.00 9.43 2.64
C TYR A 40 7.70 8.87 1.39
N ASN A 41 8.80 9.49 0.93
CA ASN A 41 9.60 8.98 -0.17
C ASN A 41 10.22 7.61 0.15
N LYS A 42 10.73 7.44 1.37
CA LYS A 42 11.26 6.15 1.82
C LYS A 42 10.16 5.11 1.95
N LEU A 43 9.00 5.47 2.50
CA LEU A 43 7.86 4.57 2.64
C LEU A 43 7.38 4.07 1.26
N ARG A 44 7.18 4.99 0.33
CA ARG A 44 6.84 4.70 -1.07
C ARG A 44 7.84 3.74 -1.71
N SER A 45 9.14 4.01 -1.60
CA SER A 45 10.17 3.13 -2.15
C SER A 45 10.14 1.71 -1.56
N ASN A 46 9.68 1.53 -0.32
CA ASN A 46 9.51 0.19 0.24
C ASN A 46 8.26 -0.52 -0.26
N ILE A 47 7.16 0.20 -0.47
CA ILE A 47 5.94 -0.33 -1.09
C ILE A 47 6.23 -0.76 -2.53
N GLU A 48 6.94 0.05 -3.31
CA GLU A 48 7.31 -0.24 -4.71
C GLU A 48 8.24 -1.47 -4.85
N LYS A 49 8.94 -1.88 -3.79
CA LYS A 49 9.72 -3.12 -3.77
C LYS A 49 8.86 -4.36 -3.57
N CYS A 50 7.65 -4.21 -3.06
CA CYS A 50 6.72 -5.32 -2.89
C CYS A 50 6.14 -5.72 -4.25
N SER A 51 6.09 -7.02 -4.52
CA SER A 51 5.47 -7.53 -5.75
C SER A 51 3.97 -7.19 -5.78
N THR A 52 3.45 -6.74 -6.91
CA THR A 52 2.01 -6.52 -7.11
C THR A 52 1.20 -7.82 -7.07
N LYS A 53 1.86 -8.99 -7.16
CA LYS A 53 1.24 -10.30 -6.96
C LYS A 53 1.09 -10.68 -5.49
N ASP A 54 1.81 -10.00 -4.60
CA ASP A 54 1.81 -10.25 -3.16
C ASP A 54 0.83 -9.34 -2.44
N LEU A 55 0.27 -9.81 -1.33
CA LEU A 55 -0.57 -8.98 -0.47
C LEU A 55 0.33 -8.07 0.38
N THR A 56 0.19 -6.75 0.24
CA THR A 56 0.94 -5.78 1.06
C THR A 56 0.01 -5.10 2.03
N ILE A 57 0.32 -5.17 3.33
CA ILE A 57 -0.40 -4.50 4.41
C ILE A 57 0.50 -3.39 4.96
N LEU A 58 0.08 -2.14 4.76
CA LEU A 58 0.65 -0.98 5.42
C LEU A 58 -0.12 -0.71 6.71
N MET A 59 0.58 -0.64 7.85
CA MET A 59 -0.04 -0.40 9.15
C MET A 59 0.85 0.45 10.08
N GLY A 60 0.30 0.86 11.20
CA GLY A 60 0.97 1.67 12.22
C GLY A 60 0.29 3.01 12.41
N ASP A 61 1.04 3.99 12.91
CA ASP A 61 0.53 5.33 13.18
C ASP A 61 1.06 6.30 12.12
N SER A 62 0.17 6.76 11.23
CA SER A 62 0.51 7.70 10.18
C SER A 62 0.46 9.17 10.64
N ASN A 63 0.07 9.46 11.89
CA ASN A 63 -0.19 10.83 12.36
C ASN A 63 -1.09 11.65 11.41
N ALA A 64 -1.95 10.94 10.68
CA ALA A 64 -2.75 11.45 9.59
C ALA A 64 -4.20 11.62 10.05
N LYS A 65 -4.78 12.78 9.77
CA LYS A 65 -6.22 13.01 9.82
C LYS A 65 -6.66 13.14 8.38
N VAL A 66 -7.32 12.11 7.85
CA VAL A 66 -7.80 12.12 6.46
C VAL A 66 -9.08 12.95 6.27
N GLY A 67 -9.76 13.28 7.38
CA GLY A 67 -10.96 14.12 7.39
C GLY A 67 -12.22 13.40 6.90
N THR A 68 -13.36 14.09 7.00
CA THR A 68 -14.67 13.60 6.49
C THR A 68 -14.83 13.75 4.99
N ASP A 69 -14.19 14.75 4.39
CA ASP A 69 -14.26 14.99 2.95
C ASP A 69 -13.45 13.91 2.22
N ASN A 70 -14.12 13.13 1.39
CA ASN A 70 -13.53 12.09 0.56
C ASN A 70 -13.61 12.41 -0.93
N THR A 71 -13.95 13.65 -1.30
CA THR A 71 -14.05 14.08 -2.70
C THR A 71 -12.73 13.83 -3.43
N GLY A 72 -12.77 13.07 -4.54
CA GLY A 72 -11.59 12.66 -5.31
C GLY A 72 -10.80 11.47 -4.74
N TYR A 73 -11.24 10.90 -3.61
CA TYR A 73 -10.63 9.75 -2.94
C TYR A 73 -11.66 8.65 -2.61
N GLU A 74 -12.83 8.67 -3.24
CA GLU A 74 -14.00 7.87 -2.88
C GLU A 74 -13.77 6.36 -2.98
N ASP A 75 -12.90 5.94 -3.90
CA ASP A 75 -12.54 4.53 -4.11
C ASP A 75 -11.55 4.01 -3.06
N MET A 76 -10.78 4.90 -2.43
CA MET A 76 -9.70 4.57 -1.49
C MET A 76 -10.09 4.85 -0.03
N MET A 77 -10.91 5.86 0.19
CA MET A 77 -11.31 6.34 1.52
C MET A 77 -12.73 5.94 1.89
N GLY A 78 -12.90 5.48 3.12
CA GLY A 78 -14.22 5.25 3.72
C GLY A 78 -14.96 6.56 4.03
N ARG A 79 -16.30 6.47 4.16
CA ARG A 79 -17.19 7.63 4.38
C ARG A 79 -17.26 8.13 5.83
N HIS A 80 -16.55 7.48 6.76
CA HIS A 80 -16.67 7.70 8.20
C HIS A 80 -15.43 8.38 8.82
N GLY A 81 -14.80 9.29 8.08
CA GLY A 81 -13.73 10.12 8.62
C GLY A 81 -14.21 11.09 9.69
N LEU A 82 -13.28 11.72 10.40
CA LEU A 82 -13.57 12.72 11.44
C LEU A 82 -12.73 13.97 11.24
N GLY A 83 -13.36 15.13 11.42
CA GLY A 83 -12.70 16.44 11.36
C GLY A 83 -12.23 16.82 9.96
N GLU A 84 -11.34 17.82 9.92
CA GLU A 84 -10.71 18.30 8.69
C GLU A 84 -9.42 17.53 8.40
N ARG A 85 -9.12 17.39 7.12
CA ARG A 85 -7.89 16.74 6.66
C ARG A 85 -6.68 17.59 7.03
N ASN A 86 -5.65 16.97 7.61
CA ASN A 86 -4.37 17.63 7.86
C ASN A 86 -3.35 17.30 6.75
N GLU A 87 -2.20 17.97 6.77
CA GLU A 87 -1.14 17.79 5.75
C GLU A 87 -0.67 16.33 5.64
N ASN A 88 -0.41 15.66 6.76
CA ASN A 88 -0.14 14.22 6.78
C ASN A 88 -1.29 13.39 6.21
N GLY A 89 -2.54 13.80 6.42
CA GLY A 89 -3.73 13.17 5.84
C GLY A 89 -3.74 13.25 4.32
N GLU A 90 -3.39 14.42 3.77
CA GLU A 90 -3.26 14.63 2.33
C GLU A 90 -2.12 13.77 1.76
N ARG A 91 -0.93 13.77 2.39
CA ARG A 91 0.20 12.94 1.96
C ARG A 91 -0.11 11.45 2.04
N PHE A 92 -0.80 11.00 3.09
CA PHE A 92 -1.22 9.61 3.25
C PHE A 92 -2.27 9.19 2.22
N ALA A 93 -3.28 10.03 1.96
CA ALA A 93 -4.27 9.76 0.94
C ALA A 93 -3.64 9.66 -0.46
N ASN A 94 -2.72 10.57 -0.78
CA ASN A 94 -1.96 10.56 -2.04
C ASN A 94 -1.02 9.34 -2.18
N LEU A 95 -0.48 8.83 -1.07
CA LEU A 95 0.27 7.58 -1.08
C LEU A 95 -0.62 6.39 -1.44
N CYS A 96 -1.86 6.36 -0.93
CA CYS A 96 -2.82 5.29 -1.17
C CYS A 96 -3.42 5.29 -2.58
N THR A 97 -3.53 6.45 -3.25
CA THR A 97 -4.03 6.54 -4.63
C THR A 97 -3.05 6.03 -5.70
N PHE A 98 -1.81 5.75 -5.33
CA PHE A 98 -0.76 5.38 -6.29
C PHE A 98 -0.71 3.87 -6.64
N ASN A 99 -1.59 3.02 -6.06
CA ASN A 99 -1.63 1.56 -6.30
C ASN A 99 -2.83 1.11 -7.13
#